data_AF-A0A257AIE6-F1
#
_entry.id   AF-A0A257AIE6-F1
#
_cell.length_a   1.000
_cell.length_b   1.000
_cell.length_c   1.000
_cell.angle_alpha   90.00
_cell.angle_beta   90.00
_cell.angle_gamma   90.00
#
_symmetry.space_group_name_H-M   'P 1'
#
loop_
_entity.id
_entity.type
_entity.pdbx_description
1 polymer ?
#
loop_
_entity_poly.entity_id
_entity_poly.type
_entity_poly.pdbx_seq_one_letter_code
_entity_poly.pdbx_strand_id
1 'polypeptide(L)'
;MSLNNIIERVKKYNPPSSFSPLKIVCELITPIALAHPYIHLDGLIMHLLLRDILKDDYYNLPSKSPIDFGQYLRPPLKKSGKVYHASVSFFDIQDVYVTTIYKRFCTEYLDHLTAHKKKIRRGTGHFKDFMIRLPYIPAKTVTFYANGNIGEIERLLAALEALGKKTAYGFGLIRSIEVEEMKEDWSVVKNGKAMRPIPMSMLDYAEKQVALAYKPPYWDKRNVAICVPPGAEVRLHG
;
A
#
# COMPACT_ATOMS: atom_id res chain seq x y z
N MET A 1 16.09 21.40 -0.05
CA MET A 1 15.09 21.81 0.97
C MET A 1 15.53 21.27 2.33
N SER A 2 15.37 22.01 3.43
CA SER A 2 15.70 21.50 4.78
C SER A 2 14.63 20.50 5.25
N LEU A 3 15.05 19.42 5.93
CA LEU A 3 14.17 18.41 6.52
C LEU A 3 13.08 19.01 7.41
N ASN A 4 13.40 20.10 8.12
CA ASN A 4 12.46 20.79 8.99
C ASN A 4 11.27 21.38 8.20
N ASN A 5 11.49 21.89 7.00
CA ASN A 5 10.42 22.45 6.16
C ASN A 5 9.44 21.35 5.70
N ILE A 6 9.97 20.18 5.31
CA ILE A 6 9.16 19.00 4.94
C ILE A 6 8.26 18.58 6.11
N ILE A 7 8.83 18.48 7.31
CA ILE A 7 8.08 18.10 8.53
C ILE A 7 6.98 19.12 8.84
N GLU A 8 7.28 20.42 8.74
CA GLU A 8 6.29 21.47 9.00
C GLU A 8 5.12 21.45 8.00
N ARG A 9 5.37 21.17 6.71
CA ARG A 9 4.29 20.98 5.72
C ARG A 9 3.39 19.79 6.08
N VAL A 10 3.98 18.67 6.51
CA VAL A 10 3.22 17.49 6.94
C VAL A 10 2.37 17.81 8.17
N LYS A 11 2.91 18.54 9.16
CA LYS A 11 2.17 18.92 10.37
C LYS A 11 1.02 19.90 10.12
N LYS A 12 1.13 20.74 9.08
CA LYS A 12 0.08 21.72 8.72
C LYS A 12 -1.19 21.05 8.20
N TYR A 13 -1.09 19.84 7.66
CA TYR A 13 -2.27 19.10 7.23
C TYR A 13 -3.09 18.68 8.46
N ASN A 14 -4.36 19.08 8.48
CA ASN A 14 -5.31 18.68 9.50
C ASN A 14 -6.47 17.93 8.85
N PRO A 15 -6.65 16.62 9.14
CA PRO A 15 -7.74 15.87 8.56
C PRO A 15 -9.10 16.37 9.08
N PRO A 16 -10.17 16.25 8.29
CA PRO A 16 -11.54 16.44 8.79
C PRO A 16 -11.88 15.49 9.94
N SER A 17 -12.82 15.89 10.78
CA SER A 17 -13.28 15.11 11.94
C SER A 17 -14.52 14.25 11.69
N SER A 18 -15.20 14.43 10.54
CA SER A 18 -16.35 13.61 10.16
C SER A 18 -15.87 12.31 9.53
N PHE A 19 -16.17 11.18 10.18
CA PHE A 19 -15.80 9.85 9.72
C PHE A 19 -17.05 8.98 9.59
N SER A 20 -17.21 8.37 8.41
CA SER A 20 -18.24 7.37 8.12
C SER A 20 -17.57 6.04 7.77
N PRO A 21 -18.24 4.90 8.02
CA PRO A 21 -17.83 3.62 7.47
C PRO A 21 -17.94 3.64 5.94
N LEU A 22 -16.92 3.14 5.24
CA LEU A 22 -16.80 3.19 3.79
C LEU A 22 -16.43 1.82 3.23
N LYS A 23 -16.98 1.51 2.06
CA LYS A 23 -16.53 0.47 1.15
C LYS A 23 -15.82 1.12 -0.02
N ILE A 24 -14.63 0.63 -0.35
CA ILE A 24 -13.85 1.11 -1.49
C ILE A 24 -13.64 -0.06 -2.43
N VAL A 25 -14.09 0.05 -3.67
CA VAL A 25 -13.93 -0.99 -4.70
C VAL A 25 -13.08 -0.43 -5.82
N CYS A 26 -11.97 -1.08 -6.12
CA CYS A 26 -11.12 -0.78 -7.26
C CYS A 26 -11.36 -1.84 -8.34
N GLU A 27 -11.83 -1.45 -9.52
CA GLU A 27 -11.89 -2.32 -10.69
C GLU A 27 -10.54 -2.33 -11.40
N LEU A 28 -10.02 -3.52 -11.70
CA LEU A 28 -8.71 -3.68 -12.32
C LEU A 28 -8.82 -3.92 -13.84
N ILE A 29 -7.89 -3.35 -14.59
CA ILE A 29 -7.68 -3.62 -16.02
C ILE A 29 -6.68 -4.76 -16.19
N THR A 30 -5.67 -4.83 -15.32
CA THR A 30 -4.59 -5.81 -15.41
C THR A 30 -4.40 -6.57 -14.09
N PRO A 31 -3.82 -7.79 -14.14
CA PRO A 31 -3.55 -8.56 -12.93
C PRO A 31 -2.66 -7.80 -11.95
N ILE A 32 -2.80 -8.08 -10.67
CA ILE A 32 -2.03 -7.42 -9.62
C ILE A 32 -0.84 -8.28 -9.18
N ALA A 33 0.37 -7.72 -9.26
CA ALA A 33 1.54 -8.38 -8.70
C ALA A 33 1.76 -7.93 -7.24
N LEU A 34 2.11 -8.87 -6.37
CA LEU A 34 2.24 -8.61 -4.93
C LEU A 34 3.65 -8.95 -4.43
N ALA A 35 4.11 -8.23 -3.41
CA ALA A 35 5.31 -8.59 -2.63
C ALA A 35 4.95 -9.24 -1.29
N HIS A 36 3.73 -8.98 -0.83
CA HIS A 36 3.17 -9.40 0.45
C HIS A 36 1.73 -9.85 0.17
N PRO A 37 1.15 -10.81 0.91
CA PRO A 37 -0.17 -11.37 0.60
C PRO A 37 -1.32 -10.34 0.49
N TYR A 38 -1.14 -9.16 1.09
CA TYR A 38 -2.16 -8.12 1.11
C TYR A 38 -1.57 -6.74 0.87
N ILE A 39 -2.43 -5.83 0.39
CA ILE A 39 -2.22 -4.39 0.36
C ILE A 39 -2.95 -3.79 1.57
N HIS A 40 -2.28 -2.89 2.29
CA HIS A 40 -2.86 -2.20 3.44
C HIS A 40 -3.39 -0.83 3.01
N LEU A 41 -4.69 -0.58 3.21
CA LEU A 41 -5.32 0.66 2.75
C LEU A 41 -4.79 1.89 3.51
N ASP A 42 -4.59 1.81 4.82
CA ASP A 42 -4.02 2.93 5.59
C ASP A 42 -2.63 3.32 5.08
N GLY A 43 -1.77 2.34 4.79
CA GLY A 43 -0.46 2.58 4.17
C GLY A 43 -0.58 3.24 2.80
N LEU A 44 -1.57 2.84 1.99
CA LEU A 44 -1.85 3.42 0.69
C LEU A 44 -2.32 4.89 0.79
N ILE A 45 -3.30 5.16 1.65
CA ILE A 45 -3.81 6.51 1.90
C ILE A 45 -2.71 7.41 2.46
N MET A 46 -1.89 6.92 3.39
CA MET A 46 -0.75 7.68 3.91
C MET A 46 0.28 8.00 2.82
N HIS A 47 0.55 7.05 1.92
CA HIS A 47 1.44 7.29 0.78
C HIS A 47 0.88 8.37 -0.17
N LEU A 48 -0.40 8.28 -0.53
CA LEU A 48 -1.07 9.25 -1.40
C LEU A 48 -1.10 10.64 -0.74
N LEU A 49 -1.43 10.72 0.55
CA LEU A 49 -1.42 11.96 1.31
C LEU A 49 -0.02 12.58 1.35
N LEU A 50 1.02 11.79 1.59
CA LEU A 50 2.40 12.29 1.62
C LEU A 50 2.83 12.83 0.25
N ARG A 51 2.48 12.13 -0.84
CA ARG A 51 2.71 12.59 -2.22
C ARG A 51 1.94 13.89 -2.50
N ASP A 52 0.71 14.01 -2.01
CA ASP A 52 -0.11 15.20 -2.19
C ASP A 52 0.45 16.42 -1.43
N ILE A 53 0.87 16.25 -0.17
CA ILE A 53 1.45 17.32 0.64
C ILE A 53 2.79 17.77 0.07
N LEU A 54 3.66 16.83 -0.31
CA LEU A 54 5.04 17.13 -0.71
C LEU A 54 5.18 17.48 -2.20
N LYS A 55 4.24 17.06 -3.06
CA LYS A 55 4.31 17.22 -4.52
C LYS A 55 5.65 16.69 -5.04
N ASP A 56 6.39 17.45 -5.84
CA ASP A 56 7.66 17.02 -6.45
C ASP A 56 8.74 16.70 -5.41
N ASP A 57 8.70 17.34 -4.23
CA ASP A 57 9.66 17.06 -3.15
C ASP A 57 9.56 15.62 -2.62
N TYR A 58 8.44 14.94 -2.87
CA TYR A 58 8.26 13.53 -2.53
C TYR A 58 9.35 12.65 -3.18
N TYR A 59 9.70 12.94 -4.43
CA TYR A 59 10.69 12.15 -5.18
C TYR A 59 12.13 12.46 -4.77
N ASN A 60 12.34 13.54 -4.00
CA ASN A 60 13.63 13.95 -3.46
C ASN A 60 13.87 13.42 -2.03
N LEU A 61 12.94 12.64 -1.47
CA LEU A 61 13.10 12.05 -0.13
C LEU A 61 14.30 11.08 -0.09
N PRO A 62 15.04 11.04 1.04
CA PRO A 62 16.22 10.20 1.18
C PRO A 62 15.84 8.70 1.14
N SER A 63 16.38 7.98 0.15
CA SER A 63 16.11 6.56 -0.04
C SER A 63 16.90 5.63 0.89
N LYS A 64 18.08 6.07 1.36
CA LYS A 64 18.97 5.27 2.24
C LYS A 64 18.67 5.41 3.73
N SER A 65 18.04 6.51 4.12
CA SER A 65 17.70 6.82 5.51
C SER A 65 16.25 7.32 5.55
N PRO A 66 15.27 6.40 5.52
CA PRO A 66 13.86 6.76 5.46
C PRO A 66 13.46 7.61 6.67
N ILE A 67 12.77 8.71 6.40
CA ILE A 67 12.21 9.57 7.44
C ILE A 67 10.92 8.93 7.95
N ASP A 68 10.78 8.85 9.27
CA ASP A 68 9.55 8.37 9.89
C ASP A 68 8.52 9.50 9.97
N PHE A 69 7.59 9.50 9.01
CA PHE A 69 6.45 10.42 9.01
C PHE A 69 5.27 9.93 9.86
N GLY A 70 5.30 8.70 10.39
CA GLY A 70 4.16 8.06 11.06
C GLY A 70 3.67 8.80 12.30
N GLN A 71 4.54 9.57 12.96
CA GLN A 71 4.20 10.40 14.12
C GLN A 71 3.62 11.77 13.77
N TYR A 72 3.86 12.26 12.55
CA TYR A 72 3.42 13.58 12.10
C TYR A 72 2.20 13.51 11.17
N LEU A 73 2.13 12.46 10.35
CA LEU A 73 1.10 12.30 9.35
C LEU A 73 -0.19 11.80 10.00
N ARG A 74 -1.27 12.54 9.77
CA ARG A 74 -2.61 12.22 10.26
C ARG A 74 -3.51 11.92 9.05
N PRO A 75 -3.63 10.65 8.60
CA PRO A 75 -4.51 10.33 7.49
C PRO A 75 -5.98 10.64 7.83
N PRO A 76 -6.86 10.86 6.84
CA PRO A 76 -8.30 11.08 7.04
C PRO A 76 -9.05 9.78 7.43
N LEU A 77 -8.48 9.02 8.35
CA LEU A 77 -8.97 7.73 8.84
C LEU A 77 -9.13 7.81 10.36
N LYS A 78 -10.24 7.26 10.87
CA LYS A 78 -10.45 7.06 12.29
C LYS A 78 -9.32 6.20 12.87
N LYS A 79 -8.94 6.47 14.12
CA LYS A 79 -7.86 5.77 14.81
C LYS A 79 -8.31 5.33 16.19
N SER A 80 -8.06 4.06 16.52
CA SER A 80 -8.26 3.49 17.86
C SER A 80 -6.92 2.98 18.39
N GLY A 81 -6.42 3.63 19.44
CA GLY A 81 -5.07 3.40 19.94
C GLY A 81 -4.00 3.63 18.87
N LYS A 82 -3.32 2.57 18.44
CA LYS A 82 -2.25 2.62 17.41
C LYS A 82 -2.72 2.13 16.03
N VAL A 83 -3.97 1.71 15.89
CA VAL A 83 -4.53 1.11 14.67
C VAL A 83 -5.43 2.13 13.97
N TYR A 84 -5.20 2.33 12.68
CA TYR A 84 -6.12 3.06 11.83
C TYR A 84 -7.27 2.14 11.39
N HIS A 85 -8.46 2.69 11.25
CA HIS A 85 -9.65 1.96 10.79
C HIS A 85 -9.60 1.80 9.27
N ALA A 86 -8.83 0.82 8.81
CA ALA A 86 -8.69 0.47 7.41
C ALA A 86 -8.30 -1.01 7.26
N SER A 87 -8.97 -1.72 6.36
CA SER A 87 -8.73 -3.14 6.12
C SER A 87 -7.53 -3.38 5.21
N VAL A 88 -7.15 -4.66 5.07
CA VAL A 88 -6.35 -5.11 3.94
C VAL A 88 -7.20 -5.26 2.67
N SER A 89 -6.53 -5.51 1.54
CA SER A 89 -7.17 -5.85 0.27
C SER A 89 -7.88 -7.19 0.30
N PHE A 90 -9.12 -7.22 -0.20
CA PHE A 90 -9.86 -8.44 -0.50
C PHE A 90 -10.03 -8.57 -2.01
N PHE A 91 -9.57 -9.68 -2.57
CA PHE A 91 -9.65 -9.98 -3.99
C PHE A 91 -10.89 -10.84 -4.28
N ASP A 92 -11.49 -10.68 -5.46
CA ASP A 92 -12.60 -11.51 -5.94
C ASP A 92 -12.19 -12.97 -6.20
N ILE A 93 -10.90 -13.21 -6.43
CA ILE A 93 -10.30 -14.54 -6.55
C ILE A 93 -9.12 -14.68 -5.58
N GLN A 94 -8.81 -15.91 -5.18
CA GLN A 94 -7.71 -16.19 -4.26
C GLN A 94 -6.54 -16.93 -4.91
N ASP A 95 -6.68 -17.37 -6.15
CA ASP A 95 -5.63 -18.09 -6.87
C ASP A 95 -4.43 -17.19 -7.13
N VAL A 96 -3.28 -17.65 -6.67
CA VAL A 96 -2.00 -16.97 -6.84
C VAL A 96 -1.19 -17.71 -7.89
N TYR A 97 -0.78 -16.99 -8.92
CA TYR A 97 0.06 -17.49 -10.00
C TYR A 97 1.44 -16.85 -9.93
N VAL A 98 2.40 -17.41 -10.66
CA VAL A 98 3.76 -16.87 -10.75
C VAL A 98 4.05 -16.43 -12.17
N THR A 99 4.54 -15.21 -12.32
CA THR A 99 5.03 -14.68 -13.60
C THR A 99 6.52 -14.39 -13.50
N THR A 100 7.19 -14.31 -14.66
CA THR A 100 8.60 -13.93 -14.75
C THR A 100 8.77 -12.74 -15.67
N ILE A 101 9.33 -11.66 -15.13
CA ILE A 101 9.72 -10.49 -15.92
C ILE A 101 11.19 -10.63 -16.30
N TYR A 102 11.48 -10.53 -17.59
CA TYR A 102 12.81 -10.49 -18.14
C TYR A 102 13.14 -9.09 -18.63
N LYS A 103 14.33 -8.61 -18.27
CA LYS A 103 14.98 -7.50 -18.96
C LYS A 103 16.30 -8.01 -19.49
N ARG A 104 16.49 -7.88 -20.79
CA ARG A 104 17.74 -8.18 -21.49
C ARG A 104 18.18 -6.96 -22.27
N PHE A 105 19.48 -6.70 -22.27
CA PHE A 105 20.08 -5.72 -23.15
C PHE A 105 19.73 -6.03 -24.62
N CYS A 106 19.20 -5.04 -25.33
CA CYS A 106 18.87 -5.16 -26.75
C CYS A 106 20.16 -5.14 -27.57
N THR A 107 20.46 -6.26 -28.22
CA THR A 107 21.65 -6.40 -29.08
C THR A 107 21.37 -6.06 -30.55
N GLU A 108 20.09 -5.97 -30.93
CA GLU A 108 19.63 -5.82 -32.32
C GLU A 108 20.18 -4.56 -33.00
N TYR A 109 20.29 -3.45 -32.25
CA TYR A 109 20.73 -2.16 -32.80
C TYR A 109 22.16 -1.81 -32.40
N LEU A 110 22.98 -2.80 -32.00
CA LEU A 110 24.36 -2.57 -31.60
C LEU A 110 25.20 -1.93 -32.72
N ASP A 111 24.90 -2.28 -33.95
CA ASP A 111 25.65 -1.84 -35.12
C ASP A 111 25.48 -0.33 -35.40
N HIS A 112 24.41 0.27 -34.87
CA HIS A 112 24.13 1.71 -34.97
C HIS A 112 24.84 2.53 -33.88
N LEU A 113 25.48 1.90 -32.89
CA LEU A 113 26.18 2.62 -31.81
C LEU A 113 27.52 3.18 -32.30
N THR A 114 27.54 4.46 -32.67
CA THR A 114 28.77 5.23 -32.95
C THR A 114 29.41 5.76 -31.66
N ALA A 115 29.47 4.94 -30.61
CA ALA A 115 29.99 5.34 -29.30
C ALA A 115 31.47 4.95 -29.13
N HIS A 116 32.30 5.85 -28.59
CA HIS A 116 33.69 5.54 -28.26
C HIS A 116 33.86 4.43 -27.21
N LYS A 117 32.84 4.21 -26.36
CA LYS A 117 32.84 3.14 -25.34
C LYS A 117 32.34 1.82 -25.93
N LYS A 118 33.24 0.84 -26.04
CA LYS A 118 32.98 -0.51 -26.59
C LYS A 118 32.48 -1.55 -25.57
N LYS A 119 32.30 -1.18 -24.29
CA LYS A 119 31.88 -2.10 -23.22
C LYS A 119 30.65 -1.56 -22.49
N ILE A 120 29.60 -2.37 -22.47
CA ILE A 120 28.35 -2.08 -21.76
C ILE A 120 28.28 -2.93 -20.50
N ARG A 121 28.07 -2.30 -19.34
CA ARG A 121 27.93 -3.02 -18.07
C ARG A 121 26.50 -3.57 -17.95
N ARG A 122 26.36 -4.89 -18.01
CA ARG A 122 25.06 -5.59 -17.92
C ARG A 122 24.68 -6.06 -16.50
N GLY A 123 25.58 -5.90 -15.52
CA GLY A 123 25.32 -6.29 -14.13
C GLY A 123 24.71 -5.18 -13.25
N THR A 124 24.76 -3.92 -13.69
CA THR A 124 24.35 -2.75 -12.89
C THR A 124 23.82 -1.62 -13.79
N GLY A 125 23.10 -0.68 -13.18
CA GLY A 125 22.60 0.52 -13.86
C GLY A 125 21.49 0.24 -14.87
N HIS A 126 21.37 1.13 -15.85
CA HIS A 126 20.28 1.15 -16.82
C HIS A 126 20.21 -0.14 -17.67
N PHE A 127 21.35 -0.70 -18.05
CA PHE A 127 21.45 -1.92 -18.87
C PHE A 127 21.53 -3.20 -18.04
N LYS A 128 21.19 -3.14 -16.74
CA LYS A 128 21.18 -4.32 -15.88
C LYS A 128 20.19 -5.36 -16.41
N ASP A 129 20.70 -6.54 -16.73
CA ASP A 129 19.88 -7.70 -17.02
C ASP A 129 19.30 -8.25 -15.72
N PHE A 130 18.05 -8.69 -15.80
CA PHE A 130 17.43 -9.40 -14.69
C PHE A 130 16.34 -10.34 -15.16
N MET A 131 16.12 -11.35 -14.33
CA MET A 131 14.97 -12.25 -14.36
C MET A 131 14.35 -12.17 -12.97
N ILE A 132 13.12 -11.67 -12.87
CA ILE A 132 12.43 -11.51 -11.59
C ILE A 132 11.15 -12.31 -11.63
N ARG A 133 11.02 -13.27 -10.69
CA ARG A 133 9.79 -14.02 -10.46
C ARG A 133 8.92 -13.29 -9.44
N LEU A 134 7.64 -13.14 -9.74
CA LEU A 134 6.67 -12.45 -8.86
C LEU A 134 5.40 -13.29 -8.74
N PRO A 135 4.79 -13.37 -7.55
CA PRO A 135 3.41 -13.80 -7.45
C PRO A 135 2.48 -12.70 -7.99
N TYR A 136 1.42 -13.11 -8.67
CA TYR A 136 0.35 -12.23 -9.14
C TYR A 136 -1.02 -12.89 -8.99
N ILE A 137 -2.05 -12.06 -8.88
CA ILE A 137 -3.45 -12.46 -8.78
C ILE A 137 -4.20 -11.82 -9.95
N PRO A 138 -4.86 -12.60 -10.84
CA PRO A 138 -5.67 -12.07 -11.93
C PRO A 138 -7.05 -11.57 -11.46
N ALA A 139 -7.06 -10.83 -10.35
CA ALA A 139 -8.27 -10.27 -9.76
C ALA A 139 -8.90 -9.22 -10.69
N LYS A 140 -10.23 -9.21 -10.79
CA LYS A 140 -10.96 -8.14 -11.50
C LYS A 140 -11.30 -6.98 -10.57
N THR A 141 -11.46 -7.27 -9.28
CA THR A 141 -11.79 -6.26 -8.29
C THR A 141 -10.97 -6.43 -7.01
N VAL A 142 -10.67 -5.29 -6.38
CA VAL A 142 -10.07 -5.23 -5.04
C VAL A 142 -10.98 -4.42 -4.14
N THR A 143 -11.46 -5.02 -3.06
CA THR A 143 -12.30 -4.34 -2.07
C THR A 143 -11.48 -4.01 -0.83
N PHE A 144 -11.69 -2.80 -0.30
CA PHE A 144 -11.22 -2.37 1.00
C PHE A 144 -12.38 -1.81 1.82
N TYR A 145 -12.21 -1.79 3.14
CA TYR A 145 -13.13 -1.18 4.08
C TYR A 145 -12.38 -0.17 4.94
N ALA A 146 -12.99 0.99 5.19
CA ALA A 146 -12.39 2.06 5.97
C ALA A 146 -13.42 2.69 6.90
N ASN A 147 -12.95 3.39 7.93
CA ASN A 147 -13.76 4.38 8.64
C ASN A 147 -12.99 5.70 8.58
N GLY A 148 -13.52 6.67 7.85
CA GLY A 148 -12.77 7.88 7.51
C GLY A 148 -13.62 8.91 6.80
N ASN A 149 -12.99 10.01 6.39
CA ASN A 149 -13.70 11.09 5.71
C ASN A 149 -13.84 10.77 4.23
N ILE A 150 -15.07 10.56 3.75
CA ILE A 150 -15.35 10.16 2.37
C ILE A 150 -14.71 11.11 1.34
N GLY A 151 -14.97 12.42 1.46
CA GLY A 151 -14.48 13.40 0.48
C GLY A 151 -12.96 13.46 0.39
N GLU A 152 -12.25 13.42 1.52
CA GLU A 152 -10.78 13.37 1.49
C GLU A 152 -10.25 12.02 0.97
N ILE A 153 -10.90 10.91 1.30
CA ILE A 153 -10.49 9.59 0.80
C ILE A 153 -10.68 9.52 -0.71
N GLU A 154 -11.84 9.94 -1.24
CA GLU A 154 -12.10 10.03 -2.68
C GLU A 154 -11.07 10.93 -3.38
N ARG A 155 -10.81 12.13 -2.83
CA ARG A 155 -9.83 13.07 -3.39
C ARG A 155 -8.43 12.45 -3.47
N LEU A 156 -7.99 11.73 -2.43
CA LEU A 156 -6.69 11.07 -2.42
C LEU A 156 -6.65 9.87 -3.39
N LEU A 157 -7.70 9.06 -3.42
CA LEU A 157 -7.81 7.91 -4.31
C LEU A 157 -7.93 8.31 -5.79
N ALA A 158 -8.42 9.51 -6.11
CA ALA A 158 -8.45 10.01 -7.49
C ALA A 158 -7.04 10.09 -8.13
N ALA A 159 -5.97 10.17 -7.34
CA ALA A 159 -4.58 10.15 -7.83
C ALA A 159 -3.97 8.74 -7.91
N LEU A 160 -4.74 7.71 -7.60
CA LEU A 160 -4.29 6.31 -7.59
C LEU A 160 -4.56 5.66 -8.96
N GLU A 161 -3.49 5.43 -9.72
CA GLU A 161 -3.58 4.85 -11.07
C GLU A 161 -3.43 3.32 -11.07
N ALA A 162 -2.74 2.77 -10.07
CA ALA A 162 -2.41 1.36 -10.01
C ALA A 162 -2.15 0.85 -8.59
N LEU A 163 -2.44 -0.42 -8.36
CA LEU A 163 -2.23 -1.13 -7.09
C LEU A 163 -1.10 -2.18 -7.20
N GLY A 164 -0.45 -2.46 -6.08
CA GLY A 164 0.53 -3.53 -5.96
C GLY A 164 1.94 -3.17 -6.44
N LYS A 165 2.68 -4.17 -6.89
CA LYS A 165 4.10 -4.06 -7.28
C LYS A 165 4.22 -4.01 -8.80
N LYS A 166 5.31 -3.38 -9.29
CA LYS A 166 5.66 -3.35 -10.71
C LYS A 166 4.56 -2.71 -11.60
N THR A 167 3.90 -1.69 -11.07
CA THR A 167 2.92 -0.87 -11.80
C THR A 167 3.50 -0.25 -13.07
N ALA A 168 4.77 0.17 -13.04
CA ALA A 168 5.51 0.65 -14.22
C ALA A 168 5.71 -0.42 -15.32
N TYR A 169 5.42 -1.70 -15.06
CA TYR A 169 5.44 -2.79 -16.03
C TYR A 169 4.00 -3.23 -16.41
N GLY A 170 2.99 -2.43 -16.07
CA GLY A 170 1.59 -2.66 -16.42
C GLY A 170 0.79 -3.52 -15.46
N PHE A 171 1.31 -3.87 -14.27
CA PHE A 171 0.55 -4.62 -13.27
C PHE A 171 -0.37 -3.72 -12.43
N GLY A 172 -1.56 -4.24 -12.11
CA GLY A 172 -2.51 -3.65 -11.18
C GLY A 172 -3.09 -2.32 -11.63
N LEU A 173 -3.17 -2.06 -12.94
CA LEU A 173 -3.80 -0.84 -13.47
C LEU A 173 -5.27 -0.80 -13.08
N ILE A 174 -5.74 0.35 -12.62
CA ILE A 174 -7.11 0.56 -12.15
C ILE A 174 -7.93 1.17 -13.28
N ARG A 175 -9.15 0.65 -13.46
CA ARG A 175 -10.17 1.18 -14.37
C ARG A 175 -10.95 2.30 -13.71
N SER A 176 -11.45 2.03 -12.50
CA SER A 176 -12.32 2.90 -11.73
C SER A 176 -12.17 2.58 -10.25
N ILE A 177 -12.49 3.58 -9.42
CA ILE A 177 -12.56 3.44 -7.97
C ILE A 177 -13.92 3.96 -7.54
N GLU A 178 -14.67 3.14 -6.84
CA GLU A 178 -15.96 3.49 -6.24
C GLU A 178 -15.81 3.55 -4.73
N VAL A 179 -16.34 4.59 -4.11
CA VAL A 179 -16.36 4.77 -2.66
C VAL A 179 -17.82 4.94 -2.23
N GLU A 180 -18.29 4.03 -1.39
CA GLU A 180 -19.68 4.00 -0.92
C GLU A 180 -19.72 4.10 0.60
N GLU A 181 -20.63 4.92 1.13
CA GLU A 181 -20.92 4.93 2.56
C GLU A 181 -21.65 3.65 3.00
N MET A 182 -21.30 3.19 4.19
CA MET A 182 -21.86 2.00 4.81
C MET A 182 -22.47 2.31 6.17
N LYS A 183 -23.45 1.50 6.58
CA LYS A 183 -24.03 1.58 7.92
C LYS A 183 -23.11 0.98 8.99
N GLU A 184 -22.40 -0.10 8.65
CA GLU A 184 -21.55 -0.85 9.57
C GLU A 184 -20.06 -0.66 9.27
N ASP A 185 -19.24 -0.58 10.33
CA ASP A 185 -17.78 -0.48 10.21
C ASP A 185 -17.14 -1.86 10.13
N TRP A 186 -16.68 -2.22 8.92
CA TRP A 186 -15.94 -3.46 8.66
C TRP A 186 -14.44 -3.24 8.47
N SER A 187 -13.91 -2.08 8.87
CA SER A 187 -12.51 -1.70 8.62
C SER A 187 -11.50 -2.47 9.48
N VAL A 188 -11.90 -2.94 10.67
CA VAL A 188 -11.03 -3.67 11.60
C VAL A 188 -11.47 -5.12 11.81
N VAL A 189 -12.77 -5.34 12.08
CA VAL A 189 -13.36 -6.67 12.27
C VAL A 189 -14.68 -6.74 11.51
N LYS A 190 -14.95 -7.87 10.84
CA LYS A 190 -16.24 -8.15 10.20
C LYS A 190 -16.67 -9.58 10.55
N ASN A 191 -17.86 -9.75 11.10
CA ASN A 191 -18.41 -11.06 11.49
C ASN A 191 -17.43 -11.88 12.34
N GLY A 192 -16.79 -11.24 13.32
CA GLY A 192 -15.80 -11.88 14.19
C GLY A 192 -14.47 -12.25 13.53
N LYS A 193 -14.21 -11.83 12.28
CA LYS A 193 -12.93 -12.07 11.58
C LYS A 193 -12.12 -10.80 11.46
N ALA A 194 -10.82 -10.93 11.64
CA ALA A 194 -9.88 -9.82 11.51
C ALA A 194 -9.80 -9.36 10.04
N MET A 195 -9.98 -8.06 9.80
CA MET A 195 -9.93 -7.45 8.47
C MET A 195 -8.56 -6.83 8.16
N ARG A 196 -7.65 -6.86 9.13
CA ARG A 196 -6.27 -6.41 9.07
C ARG A 196 -5.46 -7.13 10.15
N PRO A 197 -4.12 -7.03 10.18
CA PRO A 197 -3.37 -7.43 11.36
C PRO A 197 -3.78 -6.58 12.57
N ILE A 198 -4.20 -7.23 13.66
CA ILE A 198 -4.59 -6.56 14.91
C ILE A 198 -3.66 -7.07 16.03
N PRO A 199 -2.97 -6.19 16.77
CA PRO A 199 -2.07 -6.61 17.83
C PRO A 199 -2.84 -7.25 18.99
N MET A 200 -2.26 -8.28 19.62
CA MET A 200 -2.88 -9.01 20.75
C MET A 200 -3.29 -8.10 21.92
N SER A 201 -2.64 -6.95 22.09
CA SER A 201 -2.98 -5.95 23.12
C SER A 201 -4.36 -5.29 22.93
N MET A 202 -5.09 -5.61 21.86
CA MET A 202 -6.43 -5.08 21.57
C MET A 202 -7.50 -6.18 21.55
N LEU A 203 -7.13 -7.43 21.88
CA LEU A 203 -7.95 -8.62 21.62
C LEU A 203 -8.20 -9.42 22.90
N ASP A 204 -9.46 -9.72 23.19
CA ASP A 204 -9.82 -10.68 24.25
C ASP A 204 -9.60 -12.12 23.80
N TYR A 205 -9.73 -12.35 22.49
CA TYR A 205 -9.60 -13.67 21.88
C TYR A 205 -9.01 -13.55 20.47
N ALA A 206 -8.14 -14.50 20.12
CA ALA A 206 -7.61 -14.67 18.78
C ALA A 206 -7.40 -16.16 18.47
N GLU A 207 -7.94 -16.62 17.33
CA GLU A 207 -7.79 -17.99 16.85
C GLU A 207 -6.33 -18.32 16.50
N LYS A 208 -5.63 -17.36 15.88
CA LYS A 208 -4.27 -17.51 15.37
C LYS A 208 -3.42 -16.31 15.74
N GLN A 209 -2.12 -16.54 15.95
CA GLN A 209 -1.17 -15.51 16.34
C GLN A 209 0.08 -15.61 15.47
N VAL A 210 0.44 -14.49 14.83
CA VAL A 210 1.60 -14.39 13.94
C VAL A 210 2.30 -13.04 14.17
N ALA A 211 3.62 -13.01 14.11
CA ALA A 211 4.37 -11.77 14.12
C ALA A 211 4.16 -11.01 12.79
N LEU A 212 3.41 -9.90 12.83
CA LEU A 212 3.07 -9.09 11.65
C LEU A 212 3.23 -7.61 11.96
N ALA A 213 3.57 -6.83 10.93
CA ALA A 213 3.48 -5.38 11.00
C ALA A 213 2.00 -4.97 11.00
N TYR A 214 1.57 -4.22 12.02
CA TYR A 214 0.16 -3.85 12.18
C TYR A 214 -0.15 -2.39 11.88
N LYS A 215 0.88 -1.56 11.65
CA LYS A 215 0.73 -0.14 11.31
C LYS A 215 1.77 0.31 10.27
N PRO A 216 1.46 1.35 9.46
CA PRO A 216 2.41 1.92 8.51
C PRO A 216 3.64 2.56 9.19
N PRO A 217 4.82 2.54 8.55
CA PRO A 217 5.17 1.76 7.36
C PRO A 217 5.30 0.24 7.66
N TYR A 218 4.73 -0.59 6.79
CA TYR A 218 4.64 -2.05 7.00
C TYR A 218 5.95 -2.83 6.76
N TRP A 219 6.94 -2.22 6.13
CA TRP A 219 8.26 -2.81 5.94
C TRP A 219 9.16 -2.63 7.17
N ASP A 220 8.80 -1.76 8.11
CA ASP A 220 9.61 -1.45 9.28
C ASP A 220 9.38 -2.46 10.40
N LYS A 221 10.44 -3.14 10.81
CA LYS A 221 10.42 -4.16 11.87
C LYS A 221 9.96 -3.58 13.22
N ARG A 222 10.12 -2.28 13.46
CA ARG A 222 9.65 -1.59 14.68
C ARG A 222 8.12 -1.58 14.80
N ASN A 223 7.40 -1.82 13.70
CA ASN A 223 5.96 -1.88 13.65
C ASN A 223 5.40 -3.31 13.76
N VAL A 224 6.28 -4.31 13.94
CA VAL A 224 5.90 -5.71 14.11
C VAL A 224 5.52 -6.00 15.56
N ALA A 225 4.41 -6.69 15.74
CA ALA A 225 3.97 -7.24 17.02
C ALA A 225 3.32 -8.61 16.79
N ILE A 226 3.08 -9.36 17.87
CA ILE A 226 2.22 -10.54 17.80
C ILE A 226 0.78 -10.07 17.51
N CYS A 227 0.24 -10.50 16.38
CA CYS A 227 -1.05 -10.08 15.86
C CYS A 227 -1.89 -11.28 15.46
N VAL A 228 -3.20 -11.10 15.42
CA VAL A 228 -4.08 -11.97 14.63
C VAL A 228 -3.94 -11.62 13.14
N PRO A 229 -3.73 -12.59 12.24
CA PRO A 229 -3.66 -12.33 10.80
C PRO A 229 -5.05 -12.05 10.22
N PRO A 230 -5.16 -11.33 9.08
CA PRO A 230 -6.43 -11.16 8.38
C PRO A 230 -7.11 -12.50 8.06
N GLY A 231 -8.43 -12.56 8.25
CA GLY A 231 -9.28 -13.73 7.99
C GLY A 231 -9.44 -14.70 9.17
N ALA A 232 -8.60 -14.61 10.21
CA ALA A 232 -8.73 -15.42 11.43
C ALA A 232 -9.79 -14.84 12.39
N GLU A 233 -10.39 -15.71 13.20
CA GLU A 233 -11.40 -15.32 14.18
C GLU A 233 -10.80 -14.55 15.36
N VAL A 234 -11.54 -13.54 15.82
CA VAL A 234 -11.08 -12.55 16.79
C VAL A 234 -12.24 -11.92 17.57
N ARG A 235 -11.96 -11.52 18.81
CA ARG A 235 -12.81 -10.63 19.61
C ARG A 235 -11.98 -9.45 20.12
N LEU A 236 -12.40 -8.22 19.83
CA LEU A 236 -11.77 -7.01 20.37
C LEU A 236 -12.07 -6.91 21.88
N HIS A 237 -11.19 -6.23 22.63
CA HIS A 237 -11.51 -5.80 23.99
C HIS A 237 -12.80 -4.97 24.00
N GLY A 238 -13.66 -5.24 24.98
CA GLY A 238 -14.85 -4.43 25.29
C GLY A 238 -14.53 -3.03 25.83
#